data_AF-F7NJH5-F1
#
_entry.id   AF-F7NJH5-F1
#
_cell.length_a   1.000
_cell.length_b   1.000
_cell.length_c   1.000
_cell.angle_alpha   90.00
_cell.angle_beta   90.00
_cell.angle_gamma   90.00
#
_symmetry.space_group_name_H-M   'P 1'
#
loop_
_entity.id
_entity.type
_entity.pdbx_description
1 polymer ?
#
loop_
_entity_poly.entity_id
_entity_poly.type
_entity_poly.pdbx_seq_one_letter_code
_entity_poly.pdbx_strand_id
1 'polypeptide(L)'
;MFDEKFLEVISHEGVVAIVSGGGSDPHVVNTWNSYLTVAGHNKLLIPAAGMRSIQKDVELNNRVQLTLGSREVQGLRSMGAGF
;
A
#
# COMPACT_ATOMS: atom_id res chain seq x y z
N MET A 1 -13.52 1.29 5.00
CA MET A 1 -12.10 1.57 5.36
C MET A 1 -11.24 1.66 4.10
N PHE A 2 -11.74 2.32 3.08
CA PHE A 2 -11.01 3.21 2.19
C PHE A 2 -11.90 4.45 2.15
N ASP A 3 -11.66 5.37 3.07
CA ASP A 3 -12.48 6.57 3.19
C ASP A 3 -12.18 7.54 2.04
N GLU A 4 -12.95 8.63 1.96
CA GLU A 4 -12.79 9.63 0.91
C GLU A 4 -11.36 10.17 0.84
N LYS A 5 -10.70 10.31 2.00
CA LYS A 5 -9.32 10.82 2.06
C LYS A 5 -8.30 9.80 1.56
N PHE A 6 -8.48 8.52 1.87
CA PHE A 6 -7.65 7.46 1.30
C PHE A 6 -7.79 7.42 -0.23
N LEU A 7 -9.03 7.51 -0.73
CA LEU A 7 -9.31 7.51 -2.18
C LEU A 7 -8.70 8.74 -2.88
N GLU A 8 -8.74 9.91 -2.24
CA GLU A 8 -8.07 11.11 -2.71
C GLU A 8 -6.55 10.89 -2.79
N VAL A 9 -5.93 10.33 -1.74
CA VAL A 9 -4.48 10.07 -1.72
C VAL A 9 -4.04 9.14 -2.84
N ILE A 10 -4.72 8.01 -3.06
CA ILE A 10 -4.34 7.06 -4.13
C ILE A 10 -4.66 7.59 -5.53
N SER A 11 -5.44 8.67 -5.66
CA SER A 11 -5.69 9.33 -6.96
C SER A 11 -4.52 10.18 -7.45
N HIS A 12 -3.57 10.48 -6.57
CA HIS A 12 -2.30 11.14 -6.91
C HIS A 12 -1.17 10.12 -6.97
N GLU A 13 -0.21 10.35 -7.88
CA GLU A 13 0.91 9.42 -8.02
C GLU A 13 1.80 9.42 -6.77
N GLY A 14 2.31 8.24 -6.41
CA GLY A 14 3.07 8.04 -5.19
C GLY A 14 3.58 6.62 -5.06
N VAL A 15 4.67 6.45 -4.30
CA VAL A 15 5.19 5.12 -3.99
C VAL A 15 4.36 4.51 -2.87
N VAL A 16 3.97 3.25 -3.05
CA VAL A 16 3.40 2.40 -2.00
C VAL A 16 4.49 1.46 -1.54
N ALA A 17 4.76 1.43 -0.24
CA ALA A 17 5.58 0.40 0.37
C ALA A 17 4.70 -0.75 0.85
N ILE A 18 5.14 -1.98 0.62
CA ILE A 18 4.48 -3.21 1.08
C ILE A 18 5.50 -3.95 1.95
N VAL A 19 5.13 -4.17 3.20
CA VAL A 19 5.96 -4.83 4.21
C VAL A 19 5.33 -6.17 4.58
N SER A 20 6.12 -7.24 4.54
CA SER A 20 5.72 -8.58 5.01
C SER A 20 6.75 -9.15 5.98
N GLY A 21 6.34 -10.13 6.77
CA GLY A 21 7.23 -10.84 7.68
C GLY A 21 6.80 -12.28 7.87
N GLY A 22 7.69 -13.22 7.50
CA GLY A 22 7.49 -14.67 7.55
C GLY A 22 8.34 -15.40 8.59
N GLY A 23 8.82 -14.71 9.64
CA GLY A 23 9.61 -15.31 10.73
C GLY A 23 11.09 -14.93 10.78
N SER A 24 11.62 -14.33 9.71
CA SER A 24 12.94 -13.67 9.65
C SER A 24 12.79 -12.14 9.69
N ASP A 25 13.85 -11.42 9.28
CA ASP A 25 13.78 -9.98 8.99
C ASP A 25 12.67 -9.68 7.98
N PRO A 26 11.97 -8.54 8.11
CA PRO A 26 10.88 -8.17 7.23
C PRO A 26 11.38 -7.86 5.82
N HIS A 27 10.59 -8.25 4.81
CA HIS A 27 10.82 -7.83 3.43
C HIS A 27 10.00 -6.59 3.10
N VAL A 28 10.62 -5.69 2.33
CA VAL A 28 9.96 -4.49 1.81
C VAL A 28 10.07 -4.48 0.29
N VAL A 29 8.93 -4.31 -0.38
CA VAL A 29 8.86 -4.06 -1.83
C VAL A 29 7.97 -2.86 -2.09
N ASN A 30 7.91 -2.42 -3.35
CA ASN A 30 7.13 -1.25 -3.72
C ASN A 30 6.23 -1.49 -4.93
N THR A 31 5.19 -0.66 -5.02
CA THR A 31 4.37 -0.42 -6.21
C THR A 31 4.01 1.08 -6.27
N TRP A 32 3.09 1.46 -7.15
CA TRP A 32 2.62 2.83 -7.34
C TRP A 32 1.16 2.98 -6.93
N ASN A 33 0.78 4.18 -6.48
CA ASN A 33 -0.62 4.53 -6.21
C ASN A 33 -1.48 4.28 -7.45
N SER A 34 -0.98 4.68 -8.62
CA SER A 34 -1.66 4.47 -9.91
C SER A 34 -1.85 3.00 -10.31
N TYR A 35 -1.18 2.07 -9.64
CA TYR A 35 -1.29 0.63 -9.89
C TYR A 35 -2.26 -0.07 -8.94
N LEU A 36 -2.80 0.64 -7.94
CA LEU A 36 -3.79 0.11 -7.01
C LEU A 36 -5.17 0.05 -7.67
N THR A 37 -5.82 -1.11 -7.60
CA THR A 37 -7.24 -1.23 -7.97
C THR A 37 -8.09 -1.50 -6.72
N VAL A 38 -9.02 -0.60 -6.42
CA VAL A 38 -10.00 -0.79 -5.34
C VAL A 38 -11.12 -1.71 -5.82
N ALA A 39 -11.17 -2.94 -5.29
CA ALA A 39 -12.15 -3.96 -5.66
C ALA A 39 -13.22 -4.13 -4.56
N GLY A 40 -14.18 -3.21 -4.52
CA GLY A 40 -15.22 -3.18 -3.47
C GLY A 40 -14.79 -2.37 -2.24
N HIS A 41 -15.40 -2.62 -1.09
CA HIS A 41 -15.32 -1.68 0.03
C HIS A 41 -13.97 -1.64 0.77
N ASN A 42 -13.26 -2.78 0.88
CA ASN A 42 -12.02 -2.91 1.68
C ASN A 42 -11.02 -3.90 1.05
N LYS A 43 -10.91 -3.93 -0.27
CA LYS A 43 -9.97 -4.82 -0.97
C LYS A 43 -9.19 -4.05 -2.03
N LEU A 44 -7.86 -4.15 -1.97
CA LEU A 44 -6.94 -3.65 -2.99
C LEU A 44 -6.41 -4.83 -3.79
N LEU A 45 -6.37 -4.68 -5.11
CA LEU A 45 -5.62 -5.54 -6.01
C LEU A 45 -4.34 -4.81 -6.41
N ILE A 46 -3.21 -5.51 -6.33
CA ILE A 46 -1.89 -4.99 -6.64
C ILE A 46 -1.25 -5.92 -7.68
N PRO A 47 -0.80 -5.41 -8.84
CA PRO A 47 -0.11 -6.24 -9.82
C PRO A 47 1.23 -6.75 -9.24
N ALA A 48 1.40 -8.07 -9.22
CA ALA A 48 2.57 -8.73 -8.63
C ALA A 48 3.33 -9.55 -9.68
N ALA A 49 4.41 -8.99 -10.23
CA ALA A 49 5.31 -9.73 -11.13
C ALA A 49 6.54 -10.27 -10.40
N GLY A 50 7.28 -9.40 -9.69
CA GLY A 50 8.56 -9.71 -9.07
C GLY A 50 8.53 -9.98 -7.56
N MET A 51 7.35 -9.92 -6.92
CA MET A 51 7.18 -9.93 -5.45
C MET A 51 7.40 -11.30 -4.79
N ARG A 52 8.45 -12.03 -5.19
CA ARG A 52 8.75 -13.40 -4.75
C ARG A 52 9.09 -13.50 -3.25
N SER A 53 9.73 -12.47 -2.69
CA SER A 53 9.99 -12.40 -1.23
C SER A 53 8.69 -12.29 -0.44
N ILE A 54 7.81 -11.36 -0.83
CA ILE A 54 6.48 -11.20 -0.24
C ILE A 54 5.67 -12.50 -0.38
N GLN A 55 5.70 -13.14 -1.56
CA GLN A 55 5.00 -14.41 -1.79
C GLN A 55 5.40 -15.47 -0.76
N LYS A 56 6.70 -15.66 -0.53
CA LYS A 56 7.20 -16.61 0.48
C LYS A 56 6.77 -16.24 1.90
N ASP A 57 6.79 -14.95 2.23
CA ASP A 57 6.37 -14.50 3.56
C ASP A 57 4.88 -14.74 3.81
N VAL A 58 4.02 -14.45 2.82
CA VAL A 58 2.56 -14.60 2.98
C VAL A 58 2.09 -16.05 3.04
N GLU A 59 2.88 -16.99 2.52
CA GLU A 59 2.67 -18.43 2.71
C GLU A 59 2.85 -18.86 4.19
N LEU A 60 3.67 -18.14 4.96
CA LEU A 60 3.90 -18.38 6.39
C LEU A 60 3.02 -17.49 7.29
N ASN A 61 2.82 -16.24 6.88
CA ASN A 61 2.02 -15.25 7.58
C ASN A 61 1.34 -14.31 6.57
N ASN A 62 0.05 -14.53 6.35
CA ASN A 62 -0.74 -13.82 5.35
C ASN A 62 -1.07 -12.35 5.67
N ARG A 63 -0.36 -11.74 6.62
CA ARG A 63 -0.51 -10.33 6.98
C ARG A 63 0.61 -9.51 6.35
N VAL A 64 0.20 -8.40 5.73
CA VAL A 64 1.10 -7.38 5.19
C VAL A 64 0.68 -6.01 5.73
N GLN A 65 1.63 -5.08 5.75
CA GLN A 65 1.38 -3.68 6.04
C GLN A 65 1.71 -2.84 4.81
N LEU A 66 0.90 -1.82 4.55
CA LEU A 66 1.13 -0.89 3.47
C LEU A 66 1.31 0.50 4.06
N THR A 67 2.20 1.28 3.46
CA THR A 67 2.24 2.73 3.68
C THR A 67 2.28 3.44 2.35
N LEU A 68 1.53 4.55 2.26
CA LEU A 68 1.44 5.37 1.06
C LEU A 68 1.01 6.79 1.42
N GLY A 69 1.20 7.72 0.50
CA GLY A 69 0.83 9.11 0.73
C GLY A 69 0.91 9.94 -0.52
N SER A 70 0.45 11.18 -0.40
CA SER A 70 0.48 12.19 -1.45
C SER A 70 0.71 13.57 -0.82
N ARG A 71 1.55 14.38 -1.45
CA ARG A 71 1.79 15.78 -1.05
C ARG A 71 0.68 16.72 -1.54
N GLU A 72 -0.11 16.25 -2.50
CA GLU A 72 -1.19 16.95 -3.17
C GLU A 72 -2.49 16.93 -2.35
N VAL A 73 -2.59 16.09 -1.32
CA VAL A 73 -3.77 15.98 -0.45
C VAL A 73 -3.57 16.73 0.86
N GLN A 74 -4.59 17.48 1.28
CA GLN A 74 -4.58 18.20 2.56
C GLN A 74 -4.64 17.22 3.74
N GLY A 75 -3.57 17.20 4.55
CA GLY A 75 -3.47 16.46 5.80
C GLY A 75 -4.15 17.16 6.98
N LEU A 76 -3.86 16.69 8.19
CA LEU A 76 -4.47 17.21 9.43
C LEU A 76 -4.11 18.67 9.72
N ARG A 77 -2.92 19.13 9.31
CA ARG A 77 -2.40 20.47 9.62
C ARG A 77 -1.88 21.25 8.41
N SER A 78 -1.48 20.55 7.35
CA SER A 78 -0.88 21.13 6.14
C SER A 78 -1.07 20.18 4.96
N MET A 79 -0.69 20.63 3.76
CA MET A 79 -0.53 19.75 2.59
C MET A 79 0.38 18.56 2.92
N GLY A 80 0.03 17.39 2.38
CA GLY A 80 0.63 16.10 2.72
C GLY A 80 -0.29 15.26 3.59
N ALA A 81 -0.78 14.15 3.04
CA ALA A 81 -1.50 13.11 3.77
C ALA A 81 -0.88 11.74 3.49
N GLY A 82 -0.83 10.90 4.52
CA GLY A 82 -0.31 9.53 4.43
C GLY A 82 -1.19 8.57 5.22
N PHE A 83 -1.09 7.29 4.88
CA PHE A 83 -1.82 6.17 5.44
C PHE A 83 -0.89 5.00 5.74
#